data_AF-A0A8C1AC09-F1
#
_entry.id   AF-A0A8C1AC09-F1
#
_cell.length_a   1.000
_cell.length_b   1.000
_cell.length_c   1.000
_cell.angle_alpha   90.00
_cell.angle_beta   90.00
_cell.angle_gamma   90.00
#
_symmetry.space_group_name_H-M   'P 1'
#
loop_
_entity.id
_entity.type
_entity.pdbx_description
1 polymer ?
#
loop_
_entity_poly.entity_id
_entity_poly.type
_entity_poly.pdbx_seq_one_letter_code
_entity_poly.pdbx_strand_id
1 'polypeptide(L)'
;MKTKFINGVSSLPSMSLGLLVNENVLEVQPDIVNDCKDIIRPDEPDHQTKRKAYLWCKEFLHGAWTCIDEDDFQISVIRGGLSNKLFLCALPEKQPSIGDEPRNVLLRLYGEILQMSCNKRDSRQSNTENHFQGADAMVLESVMFAILAERELGPKLYGIFPQGRLEQFVPSRKLSTDELSVPGIFDEIAEKITRFHGMRMPFNKEPKWLFGTMEKYMDQVLQLTFTREHHLRNFSRLLSYNLPQEMDSLKSTQCLIKCFKSANTDRQRLMLIDFEYSSYNYRGFDIGNFFCEWTYDYTYDKFPFFITNTKKYPTKAQQMHFFQRYLLESHAGFENLSEEDQQKLKEDMLVEVNRFALASHLFWGLWSVIQAKISTIEFGYMEYAMARFDAYFELKKKLRV
;
A
#
# COMPACT_ATOMS: atom_id res chain seq x y z
N MET A 1 -40.01 12.00 -1.50
CA MET A 1 -38.89 12.64 -2.21
C MET A 1 -37.60 12.08 -1.61
N LYS A 2 -37.00 11.00 -2.12
CA LYS A 2 -36.08 10.93 -3.27
C LYS A 2 -35.15 12.15 -3.37
N THR A 3 -34.04 12.11 -2.64
CA THR A 3 -32.83 12.84 -2.98
C THR A 3 -31.73 11.80 -3.17
N LYS A 4 -31.53 11.40 -4.44
CA LYS A 4 -30.38 10.63 -4.88
C LYS A 4 -29.18 11.57 -4.87
N PHE A 5 -28.19 11.32 -4.03
CA PHE A 5 -26.87 11.91 -4.23
C PHE A 5 -26.10 11.03 -5.21
N ILE A 6 -25.96 11.55 -6.42
CA ILE A 6 -25.06 11.07 -7.47
C ILE A 6 -23.80 11.90 -7.27
N ASN A 7 -22.69 11.30 -6.87
CA ASN A 7 -21.37 11.91 -6.94
C ASN A 7 -20.35 10.79 -7.21
N GLY A 8 -20.19 10.46 -8.50
CA GLY A 8 -19.03 9.71 -8.98
C GLY A 8 -17.87 10.68 -9.18
N VAL A 9 -16.71 10.38 -8.61
CA VAL A 9 -15.38 10.57 -9.22
C VAL A 9 -14.45 9.56 -8.56
N SER A 10 -13.90 8.70 -9.42
CA SER A 10 -12.89 7.65 -9.19
C SER A 10 -11.69 8.11 -8.36
N SER A 11 -11.45 7.46 -7.21
CA SER A 11 -10.18 7.54 -6.50
C SER A 11 -9.91 6.19 -5.86
N LEU A 12 -8.91 5.49 -6.38
CA LEU A 12 -8.83 4.04 -6.29
C LEU A 12 -7.54 3.57 -5.56
N PRO A 13 -7.52 2.32 -5.08
CA PRO A 13 -6.66 1.81 -4.01
C PRO A 13 -5.19 1.62 -4.40
N SER A 14 -4.29 1.80 -3.42
CA SER A 14 -2.97 1.15 -3.49
C SER A 14 -3.02 -0.10 -2.64
N MET A 15 -2.87 -1.26 -3.29
CA MET A 15 -2.78 -2.60 -2.68
C MET A 15 -1.31 -3.03 -2.53
N SER A 16 -0.39 -2.08 -2.66
CA SER A 16 1.05 -2.22 -2.55
C SER A 16 1.63 -0.97 -1.88
N LEU A 17 2.94 -0.98 -1.59
CA LEU A 17 3.67 0.23 -1.20
C LEU A 17 3.30 1.35 -2.17
N GLY A 18 2.68 2.41 -1.66
CA GLY A 18 2.34 3.56 -2.48
C GLY A 18 3.63 4.27 -2.91
N LEU A 19 3.65 4.81 -4.13
CA LEU A 19 4.77 5.60 -4.63
C LEU A 19 4.29 7.03 -4.91
N LEU A 20 4.91 7.99 -4.25
CA LEU A 20 4.71 9.42 -4.48
C LEU A 20 5.82 9.99 -5.37
N VAL A 21 5.46 10.86 -6.31
CA VAL A 21 6.39 11.63 -7.13
C VAL A 21 6.43 13.08 -6.65
N ASN A 22 7.63 13.59 -6.38
CA ASN A 22 7.83 15.00 -6.05
C ASN A 22 7.67 15.89 -7.30
N GLU A 23 6.85 16.93 -7.21
CA GLU A 23 6.47 17.78 -8.36
C GLU A 23 7.62 18.67 -8.88
N ASN A 24 8.67 18.91 -8.08
CA ASN A 24 9.70 19.91 -8.41
C ASN A 24 10.83 19.45 -9.35
N VAL A 25 10.79 18.23 -9.92
CA VAL A 25 11.98 17.64 -10.62
C VAL A 25 11.69 17.01 -11.98
N LEU A 26 10.50 17.24 -12.56
CA LEU A 26 10.17 16.78 -13.91
C LEU A 26 10.06 17.97 -14.87
N GLU A 27 11.17 18.32 -15.54
CA GLU A 27 11.09 18.99 -16.84
C GLU A 27 10.63 17.95 -17.87
N VAL A 28 9.33 17.71 -17.91
CA VAL A 28 8.66 17.16 -19.09
C VAL A 28 8.21 18.38 -19.90
N GLN A 29 8.42 18.31 -21.22
CA GLN A 29 8.08 19.40 -22.16
C GLN A 29 6.66 19.94 -21.93
N PRO A 30 6.43 21.25 -22.18
CA PRO A 30 5.20 21.92 -21.77
C PRO A 30 4.07 21.52 -22.73
N ASP A 31 3.33 20.48 -22.38
CA ASP A 31 1.96 20.36 -22.84
C ASP A 31 1.08 21.22 -21.93
N ILE A 32 0.56 22.27 -22.55
CA ILE A 32 -0.41 23.22 -22.04
C ILE A 32 -1.61 22.43 -21.49
N VAL A 33 -1.79 22.36 -20.17
CA VAL A 33 -3.04 22.60 -19.41
C VAL A 33 -2.74 22.56 -17.89
N ASN A 34 -3.40 23.47 -17.18
CA ASN A 34 -3.25 23.85 -15.78
C ASN A 34 -3.89 22.86 -14.78
N ASP A 35 -3.45 21.59 -14.71
CA ASP A 35 -4.14 20.52 -13.95
C ASP A 35 -3.65 20.29 -12.51
N CYS A 36 -3.11 21.31 -11.83
CA CYS A 36 -2.80 21.20 -10.38
C CYS A 36 -3.97 21.61 -9.46
N LYS A 37 -5.16 21.86 -10.02
CA LYS A 37 -6.35 22.28 -9.26
C LYS A 37 -7.34 21.15 -8.94
N ASP A 38 -7.17 19.96 -9.50
CA ASP A 38 -8.22 18.93 -9.47
C ASP A 38 -8.13 17.92 -8.31
N ILE A 39 -7.09 17.96 -7.48
CA ILE A 39 -6.95 17.04 -6.33
C ILE A 39 -7.61 17.59 -5.05
N ILE A 40 -7.80 18.91 -4.94
CA ILE A 40 -8.39 19.58 -3.77
C ILE A 40 -9.73 20.19 -4.19
N ARG A 41 -10.80 19.39 -4.22
CA ARG A 41 -12.15 19.96 -4.12
C ARG A 41 -12.43 20.23 -2.65
N PRO A 42 -12.91 21.42 -2.25
CA PRO A 42 -13.17 21.78 -0.86
C PRO A 42 -14.44 21.08 -0.34
N ASP A 43 -14.40 19.75 -0.26
CA ASP A 43 -15.33 19.02 0.59
C ASP A 43 -14.79 19.16 2.01
N GLU A 44 -15.48 19.95 2.84
CA GLU A 44 -15.18 20.04 4.26
C GLU A 44 -15.71 18.80 5.00
N PRO A 45 -14.97 18.28 6.00
CA PRO A 45 -15.48 17.23 6.86
C PRO A 45 -16.64 17.72 7.73
N ASP A 46 -17.33 16.77 8.37
CA ASP A 46 -18.34 17.11 9.38
C ASP A 46 -17.73 17.93 10.54
N HIS A 47 -18.58 18.74 11.19
CA HIS A 47 -18.15 19.64 12.26
C HIS A 47 -17.43 18.92 13.41
N GLN A 48 -17.81 17.67 13.72
CA GLN A 48 -17.17 16.93 14.81
C GLN A 48 -15.74 16.52 14.43
N THR A 49 -15.53 16.08 13.19
CA THR A 49 -14.21 15.80 12.64
C THR A 49 -13.36 17.07 12.57
N LYS A 50 -13.90 18.19 12.08
CA LYS A 50 -13.18 19.49 12.04
C LYS A 50 -12.69 19.91 13.43
N ARG A 51 -13.58 19.88 14.43
CA ARG A 51 -13.23 20.25 15.81
C ARG A 51 -12.15 19.36 16.41
N LYS A 52 -12.22 18.04 16.20
CA LYS A 52 -11.18 17.12 16.67
C LYS A 52 -9.84 17.38 15.98
N ALA A 53 -9.84 17.57 14.67
CA ALA A 53 -8.65 17.91 13.89
C ALA A 53 -7.98 19.20 14.40
N TYR A 54 -8.78 20.24 14.66
CA TYR A 54 -8.30 21.48 15.27
C TYR A 54 -7.63 21.23 16.63
N LEU A 55 -8.29 20.50 17.53
CA LEU A 55 -7.74 20.19 18.85
C LEU A 55 -6.43 19.41 18.77
N TRP A 56 -6.35 18.38 17.92
CA TRP A 56 -5.11 17.63 17.72
C TRP A 56 -3.99 18.49 17.13
N CYS A 57 -4.29 19.31 16.12
CA CYS A 57 -3.27 20.21 15.56
C CYS A 57 -2.77 21.20 16.61
N LYS A 58 -3.66 21.76 17.42
CA LYS A 58 -3.31 22.72 18.48
C LYS A 58 -2.50 22.10 19.63
N GLU A 59 -2.77 20.84 19.96
CA GLU A 59 -2.10 20.11 21.05
C GLU A 59 -0.72 19.57 20.65
N PHE A 60 -0.61 18.99 19.45
CA PHE A 60 0.61 18.31 19.00
C PHE A 60 1.56 19.21 18.21
N LEU A 61 1.05 20.27 17.57
CA LEU A 61 1.88 21.21 16.82
C LEU A 61 2.13 22.47 17.66
N HIS A 62 3.36 22.97 17.61
CA HIS A 62 3.77 24.17 18.31
C HIS A 62 3.60 25.43 17.43
N GLY A 63 4.08 26.57 17.94
CA GLY A 63 4.11 27.82 17.19
C GLY A 63 2.71 28.34 16.87
N ALA A 64 2.48 28.78 15.64
CA ALA A 64 1.23 29.41 15.22
C ALA A 64 -0.02 28.56 15.49
N TRP A 65 0.09 27.22 15.43
CA TRP A 65 -1.02 26.30 15.71
C TRP A 65 -1.62 26.43 17.12
N THR A 66 -0.83 26.89 18.09
CA THR A 66 -1.31 27.10 19.46
C THR A 66 -2.20 28.33 19.61
N CYS A 67 -2.06 29.29 18.68
CA CYS A 67 -2.71 30.60 18.75
C CYS A 67 -3.89 30.75 17.77
N ILE A 68 -4.06 29.86 16.79
CA ILE A 68 -5.19 29.95 15.86
C ILE A 68 -6.53 29.71 16.56
N ASP A 69 -7.55 30.42 16.08
CA ASP A 69 -8.95 30.19 16.42
C ASP A 69 -9.55 29.06 15.57
N GLU A 70 -10.58 28.39 16.10
CA GLU A 70 -11.23 27.27 15.42
C GLU A 70 -11.90 27.68 14.08
N ASP A 71 -12.38 28.92 14.00
CA ASP A 71 -13.02 29.47 12.80
C ASP A 71 -12.02 29.69 11.65
N ASP A 72 -10.76 29.98 11.99
CA ASP A 72 -9.67 30.21 11.05
C ASP A 72 -8.97 28.89 10.64
N PHE A 73 -9.21 27.79 11.37
CA PHE A 73 -8.63 26.49 11.06
C PHE A 73 -9.16 25.93 9.73
N GLN A 74 -8.25 25.71 8.77
CA GLN A 74 -8.58 25.19 7.46
C GLN A 74 -8.39 23.68 7.42
N ILE A 75 -9.40 22.96 6.92
CA ILE A 75 -9.35 21.52 6.73
C ILE A 75 -10.05 21.12 5.42
N SER A 76 -9.40 20.27 4.63
CA SER A 76 -9.98 19.71 3.41
C SER A 76 -9.79 18.20 3.37
N VAL A 77 -10.78 17.47 2.88
CA VAL A 77 -10.67 16.01 2.68
C VAL A 77 -9.66 15.72 1.56
N ILE A 78 -8.67 14.87 1.84
CA ILE A 78 -7.81 14.29 0.80
C ILE A 78 -8.42 12.95 0.40
N ARG A 79 -8.75 12.80 -0.88
CA ARG A 79 -9.25 11.52 -1.40
C ARG A 79 -8.08 10.60 -1.72
N GLY A 80 -8.00 9.45 -1.06
CA GLY A 80 -7.03 8.41 -1.35
C GLY A 80 -6.95 7.32 -0.29
N GLY A 81 -7.04 6.05 -0.71
CA GLY A 81 -6.90 4.86 0.15
C GLY A 81 -8.22 4.26 0.64
N LEU A 82 -8.24 2.94 0.86
CA LEU A 82 -9.41 2.20 1.38
C LEU A 82 -9.40 2.05 2.90
N SER A 83 -8.23 2.14 3.54
CA SER A 83 -8.08 1.81 4.95
C SER A 83 -8.35 2.99 5.88
N ASN A 84 -8.10 4.23 5.43
CA ASN A 84 -7.94 5.40 6.30
C ASN A 84 -8.60 6.67 5.72
N LYS A 85 -9.10 7.56 6.58
CA LYS A 85 -9.58 8.89 6.16
C LYS A 85 -8.43 9.90 6.25
N LEU A 86 -8.19 10.64 5.17
CA LEU A 86 -7.11 11.62 5.08
C LEU A 86 -7.65 13.04 5.00
N PHE A 87 -7.02 13.96 5.73
CA PHE A 87 -7.36 15.38 5.71
C PHE A 87 -6.09 16.22 5.63
N LEU A 88 -6.13 17.29 4.84
CA LEU A 88 -5.13 18.34 4.88
C LEU A 88 -5.58 19.38 5.90
N CYS A 89 -4.78 19.59 6.94
CA CYS A 89 -5.01 20.68 7.90
C CYS A 89 -4.00 21.79 7.60
N ALA A 90 -4.44 23.05 7.54
CA ALA A 90 -3.58 24.18 7.19
C ALA A 90 -3.84 25.41 8.08
N LEU A 91 -2.76 26.16 8.33
CA LEU A 91 -2.84 27.52 8.87
C LEU A 91 -3.40 28.48 7.81
N PRO A 92 -4.14 29.53 8.20
CA PRO A 92 -4.56 30.60 7.29
C PRO A 92 -3.37 31.21 6.54
N GLU A 93 -3.55 31.57 5.27
CA GLU A 93 -2.49 32.21 4.45
C GLU A 93 -1.87 33.45 5.13
N LYS A 94 -2.69 34.21 5.86
CA LYS A 94 -2.28 35.45 6.54
C LYS A 94 -1.59 35.21 7.88
N GLN A 95 -1.67 34.01 8.45
CA GLN A 95 -1.07 33.69 9.74
C GLN A 95 0.44 33.43 9.52
N PRO A 96 1.36 34.27 10.05
CA PRO A 96 2.80 34.00 9.95
C PRO A 96 3.18 32.81 10.84
N SER A 97 4.21 32.07 10.41
CA SER A 97 4.86 31.07 11.26
C SER A 97 5.66 31.75 12.37
N ILE A 98 5.64 31.18 13.57
CA ILE A 98 6.34 31.67 14.76
C ILE A 98 7.73 31.02 14.88
N GLY A 99 7.86 29.77 14.45
CA GLY A 99 9.11 29.00 14.44
C GLY A 99 9.21 28.12 13.20
N ASP A 100 9.69 26.89 13.40
CA ASP A 100 9.86 25.86 12.37
C ASP A 100 8.62 24.97 12.18
N GLU A 101 7.46 25.36 12.74
CA GLU A 101 6.24 24.59 12.58
C GLU A 101 5.79 24.50 11.12
N PRO A 102 5.23 23.36 10.70
CA PRO A 102 4.70 23.21 9.36
C PRO A 102 3.47 24.10 9.16
N ARG A 103 3.30 24.69 7.97
CA ARG A 103 2.07 25.44 7.64
C ARG A 103 0.89 24.53 7.32
N ASN A 104 1.17 23.31 6.89
CA ASN A 104 0.18 22.30 6.57
C ASN A 104 0.65 20.93 7.04
N VAL A 105 -0.29 20.10 7.46
CA VAL A 105 -0.05 18.74 7.94
C VAL A 105 -1.09 17.80 7.38
N LEU A 106 -0.70 16.55 7.20
CA LEU A 106 -1.61 15.48 6.84
C LEU A 106 -2.15 14.84 8.11
N LEU A 107 -3.46 14.93 8.33
CA LEU A 107 -4.16 14.17 9.36
C LEU A 107 -4.64 12.84 8.77
N ARG A 108 -4.15 11.73 9.32
CA ARG A 108 -4.62 10.39 8.99
C ARG A 108 -5.40 9.82 10.15
N LEU A 109 -6.68 9.50 9.91
CA LEU A 109 -7.53 8.80 10.87
C LEU A 109 -7.66 7.33 10.50
N TYR A 110 -7.38 6.47 11.49
CA TYR A 110 -7.48 5.02 11.36
C TYR A 110 -8.92 4.60 11.07
N GLY A 111 -9.14 3.83 9.99
CA GLY A 111 -10.47 3.32 9.64
C GLY A 111 -10.96 2.21 10.58
N GLU A 112 -12.21 1.75 10.34
CA GLU A 112 -12.89 0.78 11.18
C GLU A 112 -12.14 -0.55 11.34
N ILE A 113 -11.27 -0.93 10.39
CA ILE A 113 -10.51 -2.20 10.44
C ILE A 113 -9.49 -2.20 11.60
N LEU A 114 -8.80 -1.08 11.83
CA LEU A 114 -7.91 -0.91 13.00
C LEU A 114 -8.71 -0.65 14.29
N GLN A 115 -9.92 -0.09 14.20
CA GLN A 115 -10.78 0.17 15.37
C GLN A 115 -11.60 -1.05 15.82
N MET A 116 -11.90 -2.01 14.94
CA MET A 116 -12.65 -3.24 15.24
C MET A 116 -11.89 -4.16 16.21
N SER A 117 -10.58 -3.99 16.31
CA SER A 117 -9.75 -4.66 17.30
C SER A 117 -9.68 -3.91 18.65
N CYS A 118 -10.29 -2.73 18.76
CA CYS A 118 -10.26 -1.86 19.93
C CYS A 118 -11.64 -1.71 20.60
N ASN A 119 -12.75 -1.96 19.92
CA ASN A 119 -14.10 -1.74 20.46
C ASN A 119 -15.07 -2.90 20.16
N LYS A 120 -14.97 -4.00 20.90
CA LYS A 120 -16.13 -4.85 21.19
C LYS A 120 -16.44 -4.79 22.68
N ARG A 121 -17.25 -3.81 23.08
CA ARG A 121 -18.05 -3.95 24.31
C ARG A 121 -19.19 -4.92 24.03
N ASP A 122 -19.25 -5.93 24.88
CA ASP A 122 -20.39 -6.79 25.18
C ASP A 122 -20.92 -7.73 24.09
N SER A 123 -20.23 -8.86 23.93
CA SER A 123 -20.91 -10.13 23.67
C SER A 123 -20.20 -11.25 24.43
N ARG A 124 -20.87 -11.76 25.47
CA ARG A 124 -20.41 -12.83 26.36
C ARG A 124 -20.20 -14.13 25.59
N GLN A 125 -18.98 -14.40 25.16
CA GLN A 125 -18.25 -15.69 25.22
C GLN A 125 -17.07 -15.68 24.22
N SER A 126 -15.89 -16.06 24.72
CA SER A 126 -14.58 -16.22 24.06
C SER A 126 -14.07 -15.02 23.23
N ASN A 127 -13.41 -14.04 23.85
CA ASN A 127 -12.74 -12.94 23.11
C ASN A 127 -11.51 -12.34 23.84
N THR A 128 -10.75 -13.13 24.58
CA THR A 128 -9.52 -12.63 25.23
C THR A 128 -8.35 -12.47 24.26
N GLU A 129 -8.33 -13.18 23.12
CA GLU A 129 -7.22 -13.09 22.14
C GLU A 129 -7.42 -12.00 21.07
N ASN A 130 -8.66 -11.68 20.71
CA ASN A 130 -8.96 -10.72 19.63
C ASN A 130 -8.80 -9.25 20.04
N HIS A 131 -8.86 -8.95 21.34
CA HIS A 131 -8.76 -7.57 21.84
C HIS A 131 -7.30 -7.07 21.91
N PHE A 132 -6.33 -7.99 22.02
CA PHE A 132 -4.90 -7.66 22.06
C PHE A 132 -4.29 -7.43 20.67
N GLN A 133 -4.78 -8.13 19.64
CA GLN A 133 -4.23 -8.05 18.28
C GLN A 133 -4.31 -6.63 17.66
N GLY A 134 -5.28 -5.81 18.06
CA GLY A 134 -5.44 -4.44 17.56
C GLY A 134 -4.45 -3.43 18.11
N ALA A 135 -4.30 -3.46 19.43
CA ALA A 135 -3.33 -2.62 20.11
C ALA A 135 -1.91 -2.95 19.65
N ASP A 136 -1.61 -4.24 19.45
CA ASP A 136 -0.32 -4.69 18.93
C ASP A 136 -0.07 -4.18 17.51
N ALA A 137 -1.06 -4.24 16.61
CA ALA A 137 -0.94 -3.73 15.25
C ALA A 137 -0.69 -2.21 15.22
N MET A 138 -1.42 -1.44 16.04
CA MET A 138 -1.22 0.02 16.14
C MET A 138 0.17 0.38 16.68
N VAL A 139 0.67 -0.35 17.69
CA VAL A 139 2.01 -0.13 18.24
C VAL A 139 3.07 -0.42 17.18
N LEU A 140 2.96 -1.54 16.47
CA LEU A 140 3.91 -1.91 15.41
C LEU A 140 3.91 -0.91 14.26
N GLU A 141 2.73 -0.48 13.80
CA GLU A 141 2.60 0.54 12.75
C GLU A 141 3.19 1.88 13.20
N SER A 142 2.92 2.30 14.44
CA SER A 142 3.46 3.54 15.03
C SER A 142 4.99 3.52 15.10
N VAL A 143 5.57 2.41 15.58
CA VAL A 143 7.03 2.22 15.64
C VAL A 143 7.64 2.21 14.24
N MET A 144 6.98 1.56 13.27
CA MET A 144 7.45 1.51 11.89
C MET A 144 7.49 2.90 11.27
N PHE A 145 6.38 3.65 11.39
CA PHE A 145 6.26 4.98 10.83
C PHE A 145 7.28 5.93 11.46
N ALA A 146 7.45 5.90 12.79
CA ALA A 146 8.44 6.71 13.48
C ALA A 146 9.86 6.43 12.98
N ILE A 147 10.26 5.16 12.83
CA ILE A 147 11.60 4.82 12.32
C ILE A 147 11.81 5.28 10.87
N LEU A 148 10.78 5.20 10.04
CA LEU A 148 10.85 5.65 8.65
C LEU A 148 10.97 7.18 8.55
N ALA A 149 10.24 7.91 9.40
CA ALA A 149 10.35 9.35 9.53
C ALA A 149 11.75 9.78 9.98
N GLU A 150 12.30 9.14 11.03
CA GLU A 150 13.64 9.44 11.57
C GLU A 150 14.78 9.11 10.59
N ARG A 151 14.54 8.21 9.63
CA ARG A 151 15.51 7.83 8.58
C ARG A 151 15.30 8.59 7.27
N GLU A 152 14.36 9.54 7.22
CA GLU A 152 14.01 10.29 6.00
C GLU A 152 13.57 9.37 4.84
N LEU A 153 13.01 8.21 5.16
CA LEU A 153 12.50 7.23 4.20
C LEU A 153 10.98 7.32 4.03
N GLY A 154 10.33 8.20 4.78
CA GLY A 154 8.91 8.51 4.70
C GLY A 154 8.61 9.92 5.23
N PRO A 155 7.33 10.33 5.25
CA PRO A 155 6.93 11.63 5.78
C PRO A 155 7.33 11.81 7.26
N LYS A 156 7.69 13.03 7.67
CA LYS A 156 7.92 13.32 9.10
C LYS A 156 6.67 13.01 9.92
N LEU A 157 6.86 12.57 11.16
CA LEU A 157 5.80 12.31 12.12
C LEU A 157 5.71 13.48 13.10
N TYR A 158 4.56 14.14 13.17
CA TYR A 158 4.33 15.26 14.09
C TYR A 158 3.54 14.88 15.34
N GLY A 159 2.69 13.85 15.28
CA GLY A 159 1.92 13.42 16.43
C GLY A 159 1.25 12.06 16.23
N ILE A 160 1.09 11.31 17.31
CA ILE A 160 0.37 10.02 17.34
C ILE A 160 -0.67 10.07 18.45
N PHE A 161 -1.88 9.59 18.16
CA PHE A 161 -2.97 9.44 19.11
C PHE A 161 -3.83 8.21 18.77
N PRO A 162 -4.69 7.72 19.68
CA PRO A 162 -5.44 6.48 19.46
C PRO A 162 -6.29 6.45 18.19
N GLN A 163 -6.74 7.61 17.70
CA GLN A 163 -7.58 7.72 16.51
C GLN A 163 -6.79 7.86 15.20
N GLY A 164 -5.48 8.14 15.25
CA GLY A 164 -4.73 8.51 14.07
C GLY A 164 -3.35 9.11 14.34
N ARG A 165 -2.85 9.84 13.36
CA ARG A 165 -1.57 10.54 13.43
C ARG A 165 -1.56 11.81 12.58
N LEU A 166 -0.66 12.72 12.93
CA LEU A 166 -0.29 13.90 12.15
C LEU A 166 1.06 13.65 11.48
N GLU A 167 1.10 13.79 10.17
CA GLU A 167 2.25 13.53 9.31
C GLU A 167 2.61 14.78 8.51
N GLN A 168 3.83 14.81 7.98
CA GLN A 168 4.21 15.76 6.95
C GLN A 168 3.31 15.62 5.73
N PHE A 169 2.72 16.74 5.30
CA PHE A 169 2.12 16.81 3.98
C PHE A 169 3.24 16.91 2.94
N VAL A 170 3.27 15.97 2.00
CA VAL A 170 4.25 15.94 0.91
C VAL A 170 3.52 16.33 -0.38
N PRO A 171 3.74 17.54 -0.94
CA PRO A 171 3.17 17.96 -2.22
C PRO A 171 3.65 17.01 -3.33
N SER A 172 2.75 16.14 -3.76
CA SER A 172 3.06 15.03 -4.64
C SER A 172 1.81 14.44 -5.27
N ARG A 173 2.02 13.68 -6.34
CA ARG A 173 1.00 12.81 -6.94
C ARG A 173 1.42 11.34 -6.84
N LYS A 174 0.44 10.45 -6.89
CA LYS A 174 0.69 9.02 -7.06
C LYS A 174 1.19 8.73 -8.47
N LEU A 175 2.03 7.71 -8.61
CA LEU A 175 2.33 7.14 -9.92
C LEU A 175 1.10 6.45 -10.49
N SER A 176 0.87 6.64 -11.80
CA SER A 176 -0.05 5.83 -12.58
C SER A 176 0.58 4.48 -12.96
N THR A 177 -0.25 3.49 -13.28
CA THR A 177 0.22 2.15 -13.68
C THR A 177 1.12 2.19 -14.92
N ASP A 178 0.88 3.10 -15.85
CA ASP A 178 1.69 3.23 -17.08
C ASP A 178 3.10 3.75 -16.81
N GLU A 179 3.24 4.63 -15.82
CA GLU A 179 4.54 5.20 -15.44
C GLU A 179 5.48 4.18 -14.80
N LEU A 180 4.96 3.08 -14.25
CA LEU A 180 5.79 2.01 -13.69
C LEU A 180 6.77 1.43 -14.71
N SER A 181 6.40 1.49 -16.00
CA SER A 181 7.20 0.97 -17.11
C SER A 181 8.26 1.94 -17.65
N VAL A 182 8.24 3.21 -17.22
CA VAL A 182 9.19 4.23 -17.65
C VAL A 182 10.58 3.91 -17.07
N PRO A 183 11.63 3.75 -17.90
CA PRO A 183 12.93 3.25 -17.43
C PRO A 183 13.52 3.99 -16.23
N GLY A 184 13.50 5.33 -16.24
CA GLY A 184 14.03 6.12 -15.12
C GLY A 184 13.24 5.99 -13.83
N ILE A 185 11.92 5.81 -13.92
CA ILE A 185 11.05 5.55 -12.75
C ILE A 185 11.29 4.13 -12.24
N PHE A 186 11.36 3.16 -13.14
CA PHE A 186 11.58 1.76 -12.81
C PHE A 186 12.93 1.52 -12.12
N ASP A 187 13.99 2.17 -12.59
CA ASP A 187 15.32 2.15 -11.96
C ASP A 187 15.27 2.69 -10.53
N GLU A 188 14.61 3.84 -10.34
CA GLU A 188 14.48 4.44 -9.02
C GLU A 188 13.63 3.58 -8.06
N ILE A 189 12.57 2.93 -8.56
CA ILE A 189 11.78 1.98 -7.75
C ILE A 189 12.64 0.79 -7.32
N ALA A 190 13.46 0.24 -8.21
CA ALA A 190 14.37 -0.87 -7.87
C ALA A 190 15.33 -0.48 -6.74
N GLU A 191 15.93 0.71 -6.80
CA GLU A 191 16.78 1.24 -5.74
C GLU A 191 16.01 1.43 -4.42
N LYS A 192 14.81 1.99 -4.49
CA LYS A 192 13.94 2.24 -3.32
C LYS A 192 13.55 0.95 -2.60
N ILE A 193 13.09 -0.05 -3.35
CA ILE A 193 12.77 -1.38 -2.83
C ILE A 193 14.02 -2.03 -2.22
N THR A 194 15.18 -1.89 -2.87
CA THR A 194 16.43 -2.44 -2.35
C THR A 194 16.82 -1.83 -1.00
N ARG A 195 16.74 -0.49 -0.88
CA ARG A 195 16.98 0.23 0.38
C ARG A 195 16.01 -0.17 1.47
N PHE A 196 14.73 -0.29 1.11
CA PHE A 196 13.68 -0.75 2.02
C PHE A 196 13.99 -2.15 2.56
N HIS A 197 14.40 -3.09 1.70
CA HIS A 197 14.82 -4.44 2.09
C HIS A 197 16.08 -4.47 2.97
N GLY A 198 16.96 -3.48 2.84
CA GLY A 198 18.18 -3.33 3.65
C GLY A 198 17.95 -2.85 5.08
N MET A 199 16.72 -2.42 5.42
CA MET A 199 16.42 -1.82 6.72
C MET A 199 16.44 -2.83 7.87
N ARG A 200 17.03 -2.40 8.99
CA ARG A 200 16.93 -3.08 10.28
C ARG A 200 15.80 -2.47 11.10
N MET A 201 14.72 -3.22 11.25
CA MET A 201 13.52 -2.84 12.00
C MET A 201 13.38 -3.72 13.25
N PRO A 202 12.85 -3.21 14.36
CA PRO A 202 12.73 -3.95 15.63
C PRO A 202 11.52 -4.91 15.66
N PHE A 203 11.22 -5.59 14.54
CA PHE A 203 10.09 -6.52 14.41
C PHE A 203 10.54 -7.98 14.35
N ASN A 204 9.59 -8.92 14.40
CA ASN A 204 9.89 -10.33 14.21
C ASN A 204 10.56 -10.55 12.83
N LYS A 205 11.69 -11.25 12.80
CA LYS A 205 12.49 -11.50 11.59
C LYS A 205 12.08 -12.77 10.84
N GLU A 206 11.31 -13.64 11.48
CA GLU A 206 10.81 -14.86 10.86
C GLU A 206 9.72 -14.53 9.83
N PRO A 207 9.81 -15.02 8.59
CA PRO A 207 8.90 -14.68 7.50
C PRO A 207 7.57 -15.46 7.60
N LYS A 208 6.91 -15.36 8.76
CA LYS A 208 5.64 -16.04 9.06
C LYS A 208 4.42 -15.26 8.56
N TRP A 209 4.59 -13.96 8.27
CA TRP A 209 3.50 -13.05 7.96
C TRP A 209 2.70 -13.48 6.73
N LEU A 210 3.37 -13.75 5.61
CA LEU A 210 2.70 -14.05 4.34
C LEU A 210 1.79 -15.28 4.44
N PHE A 211 2.36 -16.43 4.78
CA PHE A 211 1.61 -17.69 4.83
C PHE A 211 0.66 -17.75 6.04
N GLY A 212 1.07 -17.23 7.20
CA GLY A 212 0.19 -17.15 8.36
C GLY A 212 -1.03 -16.25 8.12
N THR A 213 -0.89 -15.21 7.30
CA THR A 213 -2.03 -14.36 6.90
C THR A 213 -2.90 -15.06 5.85
N MET A 214 -2.31 -15.72 4.85
CA MET A 214 -3.08 -16.49 3.87
C MET A 214 -3.88 -17.62 4.52
N GLU A 215 -3.33 -18.31 5.53
CA GLU A 215 -4.04 -19.33 6.31
C GLU A 215 -5.27 -18.72 7.00
N LYS A 216 -5.09 -17.60 7.72
CA LYS A 216 -6.21 -16.88 8.36
C LYS A 216 -7.26 -16.40 7.37
N TYR A 217 -6.84 -15.95 6.18
CA TYR A 217 -7.78 -15.56 5.13
C TYR A 217 -8.51 -16.78 4.56
N MET A 218 -7.81 -17.89 4.33
CA MET A 218 -8.41 -19.13 3.87
C MET A 218 -9.48 -19.63 4.83
N ASP A 219 -9.18 -19.67 6.13
CA ASP A 219 -10.13 -20.09 7.17
C ASP A 219 -11.41 -19.25 7.16
N GLN A 220 -11.27 -17.93 6.99
CA GLN A 220 -12.41 -17.03 6.85
C GLN A 220 -13.18 -17.30 5.55
N VAL A 221 -12.47 -17.37 4.42
CA VAL A 221 -13.05 -17.58 3.08
C VAL A 221 -13.89 -18.86 3.05
N LEU A 222 -13.42 -19.96 3.64
CA LEU A 222 -14.15 -21.23 3.69
C LEU A 222 -15.45 -21.16 4.51
N GLN A 223 -15.59 -20.18 5.39
CA GLN A 223 -16.79 -19.97 6.21
C GLN A 223 -17.75 -18.93 5.62
N LEU A 224 -17.36 -18.24 4.53
CA LEU A 224 -18.17 -17.18 3.93
C LEU A 224 -19.41 -17.74 3.21
N THR A 225 -20.48 -16.96 3.30
CA THR A 225 -21.69 -17.16 2.50
C THR A 225 -22.10 -15.85 1.83
N PHE A 226 -22.55 -15.95 0.59
CA PHE A 226 -23.06 -14.82 -0.20
C PHE A 226 -24.54 -15.00 -0.50
N THR A 227 -25.28 -13.91 -0.63
CA THR A 227 -26.73 -13.93 -0.94
C THR A 227 -27.02 -13.48 -2.37
N ARG A 228 -26.12 -12.67 -2.97
CA ARG A 228 -26.26 -12.18 -4.33
C ARG A 228 -25.87 -13.27 -5.31
N GLU A 229 -26.72 -13.53 -6.30
CA GLU A 229 -26.55 -14.62 -7.25
C GLU A 229 -25.22 -14.55 -8.02
N HIS A 230 -24.79 -13.34 -8.43
CA HIS A 230 -23.53 -13.18 -9.14
C HIS A 230 -22.31 -13.47 -8.25
N HIS A 231 -22.34 -13.05 -6.98
CA HIS A 231 -21.30 -13.41 -6.01
C HIS A 231 -21.27 -14.91 -5.74
N LEU A 232 -22.44 -15.54 -5.61
CA LEU A 232 -22.54 -16.99 -5.41
C LEU A 232 -21.90 -17.76 -6.57
N ARG A 233 -22.23 -17.43 -7.82
CA ARG A 233 -21.64 -18.09 -9.00
C ARG A 233 -20.12 -17.95 -9.05
N ASN A 234 -19.60 -16.74 -8.84
CA ASN A 234 -18.16 -16.50 -8.84
C ASN A 234 -17.48 -17.21 -7.66
N PHE A 235 -18.05 -17.13 -6.47
CA PHE A 235 -17.50 -17.79 -5.28
C PHE A 235 -17.48 -19.32 -5.40
N SER A 236 -18.55 -19.93 -5.96
CA SER A 236 -18.58 -21.37 -6.25
C SER A 236 -17.50 -21.76 -7.27
N ARG A 237 -17.26 -20.94 -8.30
CA ARG A 237 -16.14 -21.15 -9.24
C ARG A 237 -14.79 -21.07 -8.51
N LEU A 238 -14.58 -20.10 -7.61
CA LEU A 238 -13.34 -20.00 -6.84
C LEU A 238 -13.08 -21.22 -5.96
N LEU A 239 -14.09 -21.70 -5.24
CA LEU A 239 -13.94 -22.88 -4.39
C LEU A 239 -13.71 -24.17 -5.19
N SER A 240 -14.15 -24.23 -6.46
CA SER A 240 -13.91 -25.38 -7.33
C SER A 240 -12.42 -25.63 -7.63
N TYR A 241 -11.56 -24.63 -7.44
CA TYR A 241 -10.12 -24.75 -7.66
C TYR A 241 -9.35 -25.42 -6.51
N ASN A 242 -10.02 -25.81 -5.41
CA ASN A 242 -9.37 -26.35 -4.22
C ASN A 242 -8.23 -25.45 -3.69
N LEU A 243 -8.58 -24.20 -3.36
CA LEU A 243 -7.64 -23.17 -2.89
C LEU A 243 -6.73 -23.62 -1.73
N PRO A 244 -7.17 -24.47 -0.76
CA PRO A 244 -6.28 -25.01 0.26
C PRO A 244 -5.10 -25.80 -0.33
N GLN A 245 -5.36 -26.67 -1.31
CA GLN A 245 -4.31 -27.45 -1.97
C GLN A 245 -3.33 -26.55 -2.75
N GLU A 246 -3.85 -25.52 -3.42
CA GLU A 246 -3.03 -24.53 -4.13
C GLU A 246 -2.12 -23.75 -3.17
N MET A 247 -2.61 -23.39 -1.99
CA MET A 247 -1.81 -22.73 -0.95
C MET A 247 -0.69 -23.64 -0.42
N ASP A 248 -0.95 -24.92 -0.19
CA ASP A 248 0.06 -25.88 0.27
C ASP A 248 1.15 -26.14 -0.77
N SER A 249 0.77 -26.19 -2.06
CA SER A 249 1.72 -26.28 -3.17
C SER A 249 2.71 -25.11 -3.16
N LEU A 250 2.26 -23.87 -2.95
CA LEU A 250 3.13 -22.70 -2.87
C LEU A 250 4.09 -22.75 -1.67
N LYS A 251 3.64 -23.21 -0.50
CA LYS A 251 4.49 -23.32 0.70
C LYS A 251 5.71 -24.22 0.46
N SER A 252 5.54 -25.29 -0.31
CA SER A 252 6.56 -26.32 -0.53
C SER A 252 7.77 -25.87 -1.36
N THR A 253 7.72 -24.72 -2.04
CA THR A 253 8.72 -24.29 -3.05
C THR A 253 9.75 -23.28 -2.55
N GLN A 254 9.84 -23.04 -1.24
CA GLN A 254 10.65 -21.97 -0.66
C GLN A 254 12.15 -22.25 -0.63
N CYS A 255 12.94 -21.34 -1.21
CA CYS A 255 14.35 -21.17 -0.90
C CYS A 255 14.54 -19.79 -0.23
N LEU A 256 15.03 -19.79 1.01
CA LEU A 256 15.22 -18.59 1.82
C LEU A 256 16.51 -17.88 1.42
N ILE A 257 16.43 -16.70 0.80
CA ILE A 257 17.57 -15.79 0.66
C ILE A 257 17.34 -14.57 1.54
N LYS A 258 18.28 -14.32 2.45
CA LYS A 258 18.26 -13.21 3.42
C LYS A 258 18.60 -11.89 2.73
N CYS A 259 17.97 -10.81 3.18
CA CYS A 259 18.25 -9.45 2.74
C CYS A 259 19.60 -8.95 3.28
N PHE A 260 20.34 -8.23 2.44
CA PHE A 260 21.64 -7.63 2.73
C PHE A 260 21.58 -6.10 2.66
N LYS A 261 22.56 -5.45 3.28
CA LYS A 261 22.62 -4.00 3.54
C LYS A 261 22.71 -3.19 2.23
N SER A 262 22.15 -1.98 2.21
CA SER A 262 22.35 -0.99 1.15
C SER A 262 23.02 0.29 1.67
N ALA A 263 23.52 1.14 0.77
CA ALA A 263 24.13 2.44 1.06
C ALA A 263 23.20 3.60 0.64
N ASN A 264 23.46 4.81 1.17
CA ASN A 264 22.67 6.01 0.88
C ASN A 264 23.18 6.74 -0.37
N THR A 265 22.27 7.16 -1.26
CA THR A 265 22.54 8.18 -2.28
C THR A 265 21.43 9.25 -2.33
N ASP A 266 21.85 10.45 -2.73
CA ASP A 266 21.27 11.76 -2.38
C ASP A 266 20.34 12.36 -3.46
N ARG A 267 19.85 11.56 -4.42
CA ARG A 267 18.99 12.05 -5.51
C ARG A 267 17.74 11.19 -5.63
N GLN A 268 16.66 11.60 -5.00
CA GLN A 268 15.44 10.79 -4.92
C GLN A 268 14.22 11.64 -5.29
N ARG A 269 13.52 11.27 -6.37
CA ARG A 269 12.26 11.87 -6.85
C ARG A 269 11.02 11.12 -6.35
N LEU A 270 11.18 9.84 -6.04
CA LEU A 270 10.14 8.94 -5.57
C LEU A 270 10.24 8.69 -4.07
N MET A 271 9.10 8.59 -3.40
CA MET A 271 9.01 8.19 -2.00
C MET A 271 8.04 7.01 -1.86
N LEU A 272 8.49 5.95 -1.19
CA LEU A 272 7.62 4.84 -0.78
C LEU A 272 6.77 5.31 0.40
N ILE A 273 5.48 4.97 0.40
CA ILE A 273 4.51 5.30 1.45
C ILE A 273 3.56 4.13 1.72
N ASP A 274 2.63 4.32 2.66
CA ASP A 274 1.55 3.39 3.01
C ASP A 274 2.09 1.99 3.41
N PHE A 275 2.89 1.99 4.48
CA PHE A 275 3.60 0.81 4.99
C PHE A 275 2.73 -0.16 5.84
N GLU A 276 1.41 -0.05 5.76
CA GLU A 276 0.44 -0.76 6.62
C GLU A 276 0.57 -2.29 6.58
N TYR A 277 1.01 -2.84 5.43
CA TYR A 277 1.23 -4.27 5.22
C TYR A 277 2.71 -4.69 5.36
N SER A 278 3.59 -3.81 5.83
CA SER A 278 5.02 -4.13 5.87
C SER A 278 5.34 -5.09 7.01
N SER A 279 6.12 -6.11 6.71
CA SER A 279 6.69 -7.04 7.68
C SER A 279 8.03 -7.57 7.18
N TYR A 280 8.79 -8.25 8.04
CA TYR A 280 9.81 -9.14 7.49
C TYR A 280 9.13 -10.25 6.68
N ASN A 281 9.55 -10.39 5.43
CA ASN A 281 8.97 -11.30 4.46
C ASN A 281 10.02 -11.73 3.43
N TYR A 282 9.63 -12.60 2.49
CA TYR A 282 10.46 -13.01 1.36
C TYR A 282 10.60 -11.86 0.35
N ARG A 283 11.83 -11.49 -0.04
CA ARG A 283 12.06 -10.45 -1.06
C ARG A 283 11.34 -10.74 -2.38
N GLY A 284 11.21 -12.02 -2.73
CA GLY A 284 10.49 -12.45 -3.93
C GLY A 284 9.02 -12.02 -3.91
N PHE A 285 8.39 -11.95 -2.73
CA PHE A 285 7.01 -11.48 -2.59
C PHE A 285 6.90 -10.00 -2.90
N ASP A 286 7.74 -9.14 -2.30
CA ASP A 286 7.65 -7.69 -2.54
C ASP A 286 7.90 -7.35 -4.01
N ILE A 287 8.93 -7.94 -4.63
CA ILE A 287 9.25 -7.71 -6.04
C ILE A 287 8.18 -8.34 -6.96
N GLY A 288 7.75 -9.57 -6.67
CA GLY A 288 6.75 -10.27 -7.47
C GLY A 288 5.39 -9.58 -7.41
N ASN A 289 5.00 -9.11 -6.23
CA ASN A 289 3.82 -8.28 -6.03
C ASN A 289 3.91 -6.97 -6.82
N PHE A 290 5.04 -6.27 -6.75
CA PHE A 290 5.27 -5.07 -7.54
C PHE A 290 5.11 -5.32 -9.05
N PHE A 291 5.64 -6.44 -9.57
CA PHE A 291 5.45 -6.81 -10.98
C PHE A 291 3.99 -7.16 -11.31
N CYS A 292 3.24 -7.76 -10.39
CA CYS A 292 1.80 -7.98 -10.58
C CYS A 292 1.06 -6.65 -10.74
N GLU A 293 1.41 -5.61 -9.97
CA GLU A 293 0.72 -4.31 -10.00
C GLU A 293 0.81 -3.57 -11.35
N TRP A 294 1.77 -3.90 -12.22
CA TRP A 294 1.81 -3.38 -13.60
C TRP A 294 0.59 -3.78 -14.43
N THR A 295 -0.09 -4.85 -14.02
CA THR A 295 -1.24 -5.38 -14.74
C THR A 295 -2.57 -4.88 -14.21
N TYR A 296 -2.58 -4.13 -13.11
CA TYR A 296 -3.79 -3.61 -12.48
C TYR A 296 -3.77 -2.08 -12.52
N ASP A 297 -4.75 -1.50 -13.18
CA ASP A 297 -4.97 -0.07 -13.16
C ASP A 297 -6.24 0.21 -12.37
N TYR A 298 -6.01 0.82 -11.22
CA TYR A 298 -7.04 1.32 -10.34
C TYR A 298 -7.19 2.84 -10.56
N THR A 299 -7.46 3.29 -11.76
CA THR A 299 -7.95 4.67 -12.00
C THR A 299 -9.29 4.66 -12.74
N TYR A 300 -9.74 3.48 -13.16
CA TYR A 300 -10.94 3.29 -13.93
C TYR A 300 -12.21 3.73 -13.20
N ASP A 301 -12.95 4.65 -13.80
CA ASP A 301 -14.05 5.39 -13.15
C ASP A 301 -15.40 4.66 -13.12
N LYS A 302 -15.47 3.48 -13.72
CA LYS A 302 -16.69 2.66 -13.80
C LYS A 302 -16.48 1.33 -13.12
N PHE A 303 -17.54 0.77 -12.56
CA PHE A 303 -17.54 -0.60 -12.05
C PHE A 303 -16.89 -1.57 -13.07
N PRO A 304 -15.95 -2.45 -12.65
CA PRO A 304 -15.61 -2.81 -11.27
C PRO A 304 -14.60 -1.89 -10.56
N PHE A 305 -14.34 -0.71 -11.15
CA PHE A 305 -13.40 0.31 -10.70
C PHE A 305 -11.94 -0.17 -10.76
N PHE A 306 -11.64 -1.08 -11.67
CA PHE A 306 -10.27 -1.38 -12.07
C PHE A 306 -10.32 -1.97 -13.48
N ILE A 307 -9.20 -1.89 -14.19
CA ILE A 307 -8.97 -2.64 -15.42
C ILE A 307 -7.72 -3.49 -15.28
N THR A 308 -7.69 -4.60 -16.00
CA THR A 308 -6.53 -5.48 -16.03
C THR A 308 -5.96 -5.63 -17.43
N ASN A 309 -4.63 -5.67 -17.51
CA ASN A 309 -3.94 -5.97 -18.74
C ASN A 309 -2.73 -6.85 -18.45
N THR A 310 -2.91 -8.17 -18.56
CA THR A 310 -1.85 -9.16 -18.32
C THR A 310 -0.66 -9.03 -19.28
N LYS A 311 -0.83 -8.34 -20.42
CA LYS A 311 0.27 -8.05 -21.35
C LYS A 311 1.22 -6.98 -20.83
N LYS A 312 0.81 -6.18 -19.84
CA LYS A 312 1.68 -5.19 -19.19
C LYS A 312 2.61 -5.81 -18.14
N TYR A 313 2.47 -7.09 -17.81
CA TYR A 313 3.40 -7.73 -16.87
C TYR A 313 4.85 -7.61 -17.39
N PRO A 314 5.83 -7.24 -16.55
CA PRO A 314 7.21 -7.03 -16.98
C PRO A 314 7.76 -8.20 -17.79
N THR A 315 8.29 -7.90 -18.98
CA THR A 315 8.95 -8.91 -19.82
C THR A 315 10.20 -9.46 -19.13
N LYS A 316 10.69 -10.64 -19.56
CA LYS A 316 11.94 -11.19 -19.02
C LYS A 316 13.09 -10.17 -19.08
N ALA A 317 13.22 -9.41 -20.18
CA ALA A 317 14.24 -8.37 -20.29
C ALA A 317 14.11 -7.27 -19.23
N GLN A 318 12.90 -6.76 -18.99
CA GLN A 318 12.63 -5.76 -17.95
C GLN A 318 12.89 -6.33 -16.54
N GLN A 319 12.51 -7.56 -16.27
CA GLN A 319 12.78 -8.21 -14.97
C GLN A 319 14.29 -8.38 -14.75
N MET A 320 15.05 -8.82 -15.76
CA MET A 320 16.50 -8.96 -15.68
C MET A 320 17.20 -7.62 -15.45
N HIS A 321 16.68 -6.55 -16.06
CA HIS A 321 17.14 -5.19 -15.81
C HIS A 321 16.89 -4.76 -14.36
N PHE A 322 15.68 -5.01 -13.83
CA PHE A 322 15.36 -4.76 -12.43
C PHE A 322 16.29 -5.52 -11.48
N PHE A 323 16.54 -6.81 -11.74
CA PHE A 323 17.43 -7.62 -10.90
C PHE A 323 18.87 -7.14 -10.97
N GLN A 324 19.34 -6.67 -12.13
CA GLN A 324 20.66 -6.04 -12.24
C GLN A 324 20.76 -4.83 -11.30
N ARG A 325 19.80 -3.90 -11.35
CA ARG A 325 19.77 -2.72 -10.47
C ARG A 325 19.69 -3.11 -8.99
N TYR A 326 18.81 -4.05 -8.66
CA TYR A 326 18.62 -4.55 -7.30
C TYR A 326 19.88 -5.21 -6.73
N LEU A 327 20.55 -6.07 -7.51
CA LEU A 327 21.74 -6.81 -7.08
C LEU A 327 22.98 -5.91 -6.97
N LEU A 328 23.14 -4.93 -7.86
CA LEU A 328 24.22 -3.94 -7.75
C LEU A 328 24.19 -3.21 -6.40
N GLU A 329 23.00 -2.89 -5.89
CA GLU A 329 22.82 -2.17 -4.63
C GLU A 329 22.81 -3.11 -3.40
N SER A 330 22.25 -4.32 -3.52
CA SER A 330 22.08 -5.23 -2.36
C SER A 330 23.21 -6.23 -2.14
N HIS A 331 23.95 -6.60 -3.19
CA HIS A 331 24.94 -7.66 -3.13
C HIS A 331 26.34 -7.07 -3.24
N ALA A 332 27.02 -6.94 -2.10
CA ALA A 332 28.40 -6.45 -2.05
C ALA A 332 29.31 -7.25 -2.99
N GLY A 333 30.01 -6.55 -3.88
CA GLY A 333 30.91 -7.16 -4.86
C GLY A 333 30.21 -7.85 -6.04
N PHE A 334 28.91 -7.62 -6.27
CA PHE A 334 28.19 -8.15 -7.43
C PHE A 334 28.84 -7.74 -8.76
N GLU A 335 29.32 -6.50 -8.85
CA GLU A 335 30.05 -5.98 -10.02
C GLU A 335 31.40 -6.67 -10.28
N ASN A 336 31.98 -7.32 -9.26
CA ASN A 336 33.25 -8.05 -9.35
C ASN A 336 33.04 -9.52 -9.74
N LEU A 337 31.80 -10.00 -9.81
CA LEU A 337 31.49 -11.35 -10.25
C LEU A 337 31.64 -11.47 -11.77
N SER A 338 31.93 -12.69 -12.23
CA SER A 338 31.94 -13.01 -13.66
C SER A 338 30.56 -12.74 -14.29
N GLU A 339 30.51 -12.46 -15.60
CA GLU A 339 29.23 -12.28 -16.31
C GLU A 339 28.33 -13.52 -16.17
N GLU A 340 28.91 -14.71 -16.15
CA GLU A 340 28.21 -15.98 -15.96
C GLU A 340 27.56 -16.07 -14.57
N ASP A 341 28.27 -15.70 -13.52
CA ASP A 341 27.76 -15.70 -12.14
C ASP A 341 26.69 -14.62 -11.93
N GLN A 342 26.90 -13.41 -12.49
CA GLN A 342 25.89 -12.36 -12.46
C GLN A 342 24.61 -12.81 -13.17
N GLN A 343 24.75 -13.46 -14.32
CA GLN A 343 23.62 -13.97 -15.08
C GLN A 343 22.88 -15.07 -14.31
N LYS A 344 23.61 -16.00 -13.70
CA LYS A 344 23.03 -17.07 -12.89
C LYS A 344 22.22 -16.53 -11.72
N LEU A 345 22.76 -15.57 -10.96
CA LEU A 345 22.03 -14.93 -9.86
C LEU A 345 20.74 -14.25 -10.33
N LYS A 346 20.76 -13.58 -11.48
CA LYS A 346 19.55 -12.96 -12.07
C LYS A 346 18.52 -13.98 -12.51
N GLU A 347 18.94 -15.11 -13.10
CA GLU A 347 18.03 -16.20 -13.48
C GLU A 347 17.42 -16.89 -12.24
N ASP A 348 18.21 -17.07 -11.17
CA ASP A 348 17.70 -17.59 -9.89
C ASP A 348 16.65 -16.64 -9.30
N MET A 349 16.91 -15.32 -9.33
CA MET A 349 15.93 -14.31 -8.92
C MET A 349 14.67 -14.31 -9.81
N LEU A 350 14.82 -14.53 -11.12
CA LEU A 350 13.68 -14.64 -12.04
C LEU A 350 12.74 -15.76 -11.62
N VAL A 351 13.27 -16.93 -11.28
CA VAL A 351 12.48 -18.07 -10.79
C VAL A 351 11.85 -17.75 -9.43
N GLU A 352 12.63 -17.21 -8.49
CA GLU A 352 12.16 -16.82 -7.16
C GLU A 352 10.98 -15.85 -7.23
N VAL A 353 11.17 -14.71 -7.90
CA VAL A 353 10.22 -13.61 -7.96
C VAL A 353 8.92 -14.02 -8.65
N ASN A 354 8.99 -14.74 -9.78
CA ASN A 354 7.76 -15.16 -10.47
C ASN A 354 7.00 -16.26 -9.72
N ARG A 355 7.68 -17.10 -8.91
CA ARG A 355 6.98 -18.01 -7.99
C ARG A 355 6.26 -17.25 -6.88
N PHE A 356 6.87 -16.21 -6.34
CA PHE A 356 6.21 -15.38 -5.34
C PHE A 356 5.14 -14.45 -5.90
N ALA A 357 5.18 -14.11 -7.20
CA ALA A 357 4.07 -13.46 -7.89
C ALA A 357 2.78 -14.31 -7.86
N LEU A 358 2.90 -15.65 -7.88
CA LEU A 358 1.76 -16.54 -7.61
C LEU A 358 1.21 -16.33 -6.19
N ALA A 359 2.08 -16.24 -5.19
CA ALA A 359 1.66 -15.96 -3.82
C ALA A 359 0.99 -14.58 -3.69
N SER A 360 1.44 -13.57 -4.43
CA SER A 360 0.76 -12.26 -4.51
C SER A 360 -0.65 -12.39 -5.07
N HIS A 361 -0.84 -13.12 -6.18
CA HIS A 361 -2.18 -13.34 -6.73
C HIS A 361 -3.10 -14.08 -5.74
N LEU A 362 -2.62 -15.15 -5.11
CA LEU A 362 -3.40 -15.89 -4.12
C LEU A 362 -3.76 -15.03 -2.92
N PHE A 363 -2.79 -14.32 -2.35
CA PHE A 363 -2.96 -13.44 -1.18
C PHE A 363 -4.05 -12.39 -1.43
N TRP A 364 -3.92 -11.62 -2.52
CA TRP A 364 -4.85 -10.55 -2.83
C TRP A 364 -6.20 -11.05 -3.34
N GLY A 365 -6.22 -12.23 -3.97
CA GLY A 365 -7.47 -12.92 -4.31
C GLY A 365 -8.27 -13.27 -3.06
N LEU A 366 -7.65 -13.91 -2.07
CA LEU A 366 -8.29 -14.26 -0.80
C LEU A 366 -8.74 -13.03 -0.02
N TRP A 367 -7.86 -12.03 0.10
CA TRP A 367 -8.19 -10.74 0.71
C TRP A 367 -9.46 -10.15 0.08
N SER A 368 -9.54 -10.17 -1.25
CA SER A 368 -10.64 -9.53 -1.96
C SER A 368 -11.96 -10.27 -1.80
N VAL A 369 -11.93 -11.61 -1.70
CA VAL A 369 -13.14 -12.40 -1.37
C VAL A 369 -13.69 -12.00 0.00
N ILE A 370 -12.81 -11.80 0.99
CA ILE A 370 -13.21 -11.33 2.32
C ILE A 370 -13.81 -9.92 2.24
N GLN A 371 -13.13 -9.01 1.53
CA GLN A 371 -13.62 -7.63 1.37
C GLN A 371 -14.97 -7.55 0.64
N ALA A 372 -15.25 -8.46 -0.30
CA ALA A 372 -16.56 -8.54 -0.96
C ALA A 372 -17.72 -8.78 0.01
N LYS A 373 -17.43 -9.29 1.22
CA LYS A 373 -18.41 -9.49 2.30
C LYS A 373 -18.44 -8.32 3.29
N ILE A 374 -17.29 -7.78 3.68
CA ILE A 374 -17.17 -6.88 4.84
C ILE A 374 -16.96 -5.41 4.49
N SER A 375 -16.44 -5.11 3.29
CA SER A 375 -16.10 -3.74 2.92
C SER A 375 -17.36 -2.92 2.64
N THR A 376 -17.34 -1.68 3.10
CA THR A 376 -18.36 -0.66 2.81
C THR A 376 -18.00 0.19 1.59
N ILE A 377 -16.83 -0.03 1.00
CA ILE A 377 -16.32 0.78 -0.11
C ILE A 377 -16.81 0.22 -1.43
N GLU A 378 -17.19 1.12 -2.33
CA GLU A 378 -17.66 0.77 -3.67
C GLU A 378 -16.48 0.35 -4.55
N PHE A 379 -16.21 -0.96 -4.58
CA PHE A 379 -15.19 -1.58 -5.42
C PHE A 379 -15.66 -2.98 -5.84
N GLY A 380 -15.32 -3.41 -7.06
CA GLY A 380 -15.67 -4.73 -7.57
C GLY A 380 -14.78 -5.83 -6.98
N TYR A 381 -14.89 -6.08 -5.67
CA TYR A 381 -14.03 -7.02 -4.94
C TYR A 381 -14.14 -8.46 -5.46
N MET A 382 -15.34 -8.92 -5.83
CA MET A 382 -15.50 -10.27 -6.36
C MET A 382 -14.88 -10.38 -7.76
N GLU A 383 -15.06 -9.35 -8.61
CA GLU A 383 -14.46 -9.27 -9.94
C GLU A 383 -12.93 -9.21 -9.85
N TYR A 384 -12.39 -8.46 -8.87
CA TYR A 384 -10.97 -8.39 -8.61
C TYR A 384 -10.42 -9.74 -8.13
N ALA A 385 -11.10 -10.41 -7.20
CA ALA A 385 -10.72 -11.75 -6.77
C ALA A 385 -10.60 -12.70 -7.98
N MET A 386 -11.64 -12.75 -8.83
CA MET A 386 -11.63 -13.56 -10.05
C MET A 386 -10.44 -13.21 -10.95
N ALA A 387 -10.15 -11.92 -11.18
CA ALA A 387 -9.02 -11.48 -11.98
C ALA A 387 -7.66 -11.94 -11.40
N ARG A 388 -7.47 -11.86 -10.07
CA ARG A 388 -6.26 -12.34 -9.41
C ARG A 388 -6.10 -13.85 -9.56
N PHE A 389 -7.17 -14.63 -9.39
CA PHE A 389 -7.12 -16.09 -9.55
C PHE A 389 -6.93 -16.53 -11.01
N ASP A 390 -7.53 -15.84 -11.97
CA ASP A 390 -7.29 -16.12 -13.39
C ASP A 390 -5.81 -15.86 -13.75
N ALA A 391 -5.24 -14.74 -13.28
CA ALA A 391 -3.81 -14.46 -13.44
C ALA A 391 -2.91 -15.48 -12.73
N TYR A 392 -3.30 -15.96 -11.54
CA TYR A 392 -2.60 -17.04 -10.82
C TYR A 392 -2.47 -18.29 -11.68
N PHE A 393 -3.57 -18.81 -12.22
CA PHE A 393 -3.55 -20.05 -13.01
C PHE A 393 -2.84 -19.87 -14.36
N GLU A 394 -2.98 -18.70 -14.99
CA GLU A 394 -2.21 -18.38 -16.20
C GLU A 394 -0.71 -18.37 -15.94
N LEU A 395 -0.26 -17.74 -14.86
CA LEU A 395 1.14 -17.68 -14.48
C LEU A 395 1.66 -19.06 -14.09
N LYS A 396 0.89 -19.83 -13.30
CA LYS A 396 1.23 -21.20 -12.90
C LYS A 396 1.49 -22.08 -14.14
N LYS A 397 0.60 -22.00 -15.13
CA LYS A 397 0.78 -22.68 -16.43
C LYS A 397 2.04 -22.23 -17.18
N LYS A 398 2.35 -20.93 -17.19
CA LYS A 398 3.57 -20.41 -17.83
C LYS A 398 4.84 -20.91 -17.13
N LEU A 399 4.81 -21.01 -15.81
CA LEU A 399 5.92 -21.48 -14.98
C LEU A 399 6.07 -23.01 -14.97
N ARG A 400 5.04 -23.75 -15.43
CA ARG A 400 5.00 -25.22 -15.46
C ARG A 400 5.18 -25.86 -14.08
N VAL A 401 4.52 -25.29 -13.08
CA VAL A 401 4.54 -25.74 -11.67
C VAL A 401 3.16 -26.05 -11.14
#